data_AF-A0AAV3M702-F1
#
_entry.id   AF-A0AAV3M702-F1
#
_cell.length_a   1.000
_cell.length_b   1.000
_cell.length_c   1.000
_cell.angle_alpha   90.00
_cell.angle_beta   90.00
_cell.angle_gamma   90.00
#
_symmetry.space_group_name_H-M   'P 1'
#
loop_
_entity.id
_entity.type
_entity.pdbx_description
1 polymer ?
#
loop_
_entity_poly.entity_id
_entity_poly.type
_entity_poly.pdbx_seq_one_letter_code
_entity_poly.pdbx_strand_id
1 'polypeptide(L)'
;MNNKCIVSIIQFALFSASSQSLAFQKDEYNPIVFNFAQLYDFNPVKGNVKELNTMVYNDDETINYQSTLNIGRDGCVDSFSFSQKKDEHLNSIDNWLLVKREKNKLVGSDANGPVEMEVAANCLIVSRADSNGKLIYQYNNDGIIIGSMNAEPRVQYSKNTYNKNKLPETIKYYKDNVVFSETILSYGNDITKPFDLQMEIKALGLPILFVDSKCDYDKQNIAHRCNFILTVVSNGKMMKLPKRSTTEAVFY
;
A
#
# COMPACT_ATOMS: atom_id res chain seq x y z
N MET A 1 31.94 64.87 -25.50
CA MET A 1 31.82 64.59 -24.05
C MET A 1 31.00 63.31 -23.89
N ASN A 2 31.58 62.30 -23.22
CA ASN A 2 30.96 61.19 -22.47
C ASN A 2 29.82 60.38 -23.13
N ASN A 3 29.72 59.05 -23.03
CA ASN A 3 30.52 57.97 -22.46
C ASN A 3 29.76 56.67 -22.83
N LYS A 4 30.47 55.58 -23.12
CA LYS A 4 30.21 54.19 -22.66
C LYS A 4 28.90 53.49 -23.11
N CYS A 5 29.01 52.38 -23.86
CA CYS A 5 29.00 50.98 -23.36
C CYS A 5 27.61 50.58 -22.78
N ILE A 6 26.99 49.41 -22.99
CA ILE A 6 27.48 48.06 -23.27
C ILE A 6 26.25 47.13 -23.36
N VAL A 7 26.38 46.05 -24.14
CA VAL A 7 25.79 44.71 -23.91
C VAL A 7 24.33 44.42 -24.34
N SER A 8 24.30 43.61 -25.38
CA SER A 8 23.36 42.52 -25.69
C SER A 8 22.66 41.94 -24.46
N ILE A 9 21.34 42.10 -24.40
CA ILE A 9 20.51 41.24 -23.54
C ILE A 9 20.17 40.02 -24.37
N ILE A 10 21.00 38.98 -24.22
CA ILE A 10 20.64 37.60 -24.52
C ILE A 10 19.47 37.30 -23.58
N GLN A 11 18.26 37.10 -24.13
CA GLN A 11 17.17 36.48 -23.39
C GLN A 11 17.60 35.04 -23.07
N PHE A 12 18.17 34.87 -21.88
CA PHE A 12 18.14 33.58 -21.21
C PHE A 12 16.67 33.27 -20.94
N ALA A 13 16.06 32.48 -21.82
CA ALA A 13 14.91 31.68 -21.46
C ALA A 13 15.36 30.77 -20.33
N LEU A 14 15.17 31.23 -19.09
CA LEU A 14 15.18 30.38 -17.92
C LEU A 14 14.04 29.39 -18.14
N PHE A 15 14.36 28.25 -18.74
CA PHE A 15 13.66 27.01 -18.46
C PHE A 15 13.84 26.77 -16.96
N SER A 16 13.00 27.37 -16.14
CA SER A 16 12.62 26.78 -14.88
C SER A 16 11.90 25.48 -15.24
N ALA A 17 12.68 24.42 -15.45
CA ALA A 17 12.22 23.07 -15.21
C ALA A 17 11.82 23.06 -13.74
N SER A 18 10.58 23.48 -13.47
CA SER A 18 9.93 23.19 -12.21
C SER A 18 9.85 21.68 -12.15
N SER A 19 10.84 21.07 -11.51
CA SER A 19 10.67 19.77 -10.90
C SER A 19 9.50 19.95 -9.94
N GLN A 20 8.29 19.69 -10.42
CA GLN A 20 7.13 19.57 -9.56
C GLN A 20 7.39 18.30 -8.76
N SER A 21 8.17 18.42 -7.67
CA SER A 21 7.95 17.55 -6.54
C SER A 21 6.50 17.81 -6.18
N LEU A 22 5.60 16.90 -6.55
CA LEU A 22 4.23 16.89 -6.09
C LEU A 22 4.31 16.65 -4.57
N ALA A 23 4.56 17.72 -3.82
CA ALA A 23 4.48 17.69 -2.38
C ALA A 23 3.02 17.41 -2.07
N PHE A 24 2.73 16.21 -1.59
CA PHE A 24 1.37 15.83 -1.23
C PHE A 24 0.87 16.74 -0.11
N GLN A 25 -0.32 17.29 -0.31
CA GLN A 25 -0.96 18.13 0.69
C GLN A 25 -1.20 17.29 1.95
N LYS A 26 -1.11 17.93 3.13
CA LYS A 26 -1.22 17.25 4.43
C LYS A 26 -2.48 16.38 4.57
N ASP A 27 -3.55 16.75 3.87
CA ASP A 27 -4.87 16.11 4.00
C ASP A 27 -5.16 15.03 2.95
N GLU A 28 -4.25 14.82 2.00
CA GLU A 28 -4.36 13.83 0.92
C GLU A 28 -3.44 12.62 1.15
N TYR A 29 -3.88 11.46 0.68
CA TYR A 29 -3.02 10.28 0.63
C TYR A 29 -2.07 10.41 -0.55
N ASN A 30 -0.77 10.20 -0.31
CA ASN A 30 0.17 9.91 -1.37
C ASN A 30 -0.23 8.58 -2.04
N PRO A 31 -0.56 8.55 -3.35
CA PRO A 31 -0.94 7.33 -4.05
C PRO A 31 0.09 6.21 -3.92
N ILE A 32 1.38 6.53 -3.83
CA ILE A 32 2.45 5.54 -3.64
C ILE A 32 2.30 4.85 -2.28
N VAL A 33 2.16 5.63 -1.20
CA VAL A 33 1.95 5.11 0.16
C VAL A 33 0.66 4.31 0.24
N PHE A 34 -0.42 4.83 -0.37
CA PHE A 34 -1.71 4.16 -0.42
C PHE A 34 -1.65 2.82 -1.16
N ASN A 35 -0.98 2.77 -2.30
CA ASN A 35 -0.84 1.53 -3.08
C ASN A 35 -0.01 0.49 -2.33
N PHE A 36 1.07 0.88 -1.65
CA PHE A 36 1.84 -0.05 -0.82
C PHE A 36 1.04 -0.57 0.37
N ALA A 37 0.26 0.31 1.03
CA ALA A 37 -0.66 -0.08 2.08
C ALA A 37 -1.65 -1.16 1.61
N GLN A 38 -2.20 -0.99 0.40
CA GLN A 38 -3.11 -1.96 -0.21
C GLN A 38 -2.42 -3.28 -0.60
N LEU A 39 -1.17 -3.22 -1.05
CA LEU A 39 -0.43 -4.41 -1.48
C LEU A 39 0.12 -5.24 -0.31
N TYR A 40 0.32 -4.62 0.85
CA TYR A 40 1.06 -5.21 1.97
C TYR A 40 0.35 -5.04 3.33
N ASP A 41 -0.95 -4.78 3.34
CA ASP A 41 -1.82 -4.85 4.53
C ASP A 41 -1.40 -3.98 5.72
N PHE A 42 -1.15 -2.69 5.46
CA PHE A 42 -0.98 -1.67 6.51
C PHE A 42 -1.86 -0.44 6.27
N ASN A 43 -2.07 0.40 7.28
CA ASN A 43 -2.87 1.61 7.14
C ASN A 43 -2.06 2.72 6.47
N PRO A 44 -2.53 3.30 5.34
CA PRO A 44 -1.83 4.41 4.73
C PRO A 44 -1.94 5.67 5.58
N VAL A 45 -0.93 6.54 5.44
CA VAL A 45 -0.83 7.82 6.15
C VAL A 45 -0.86 8.97 5.15
N LYS A 46 -1.55 10.05 5.49
CA LYS A 46 -1.69 11.26 4.67
C LYS A 46 -0.46 12.15 4.78
N GLY A 47 -0.21 12.95 3.74
CA GLY A 47 0.88 13.93 3.71
C GLY A 47 2.20 13.42 3.13
N ASN A 48 3.24 14.24 3.27
CA ASN A 48 4.56 14.01 2.67
C ASN A 48 5.42 13.06 3.53
N VAL A 49 5.05 11.78 3.52
CA VAL A 49 5.70 10.71 4.28
C VAL A 49 7.13 10.48 3.78
N LYS A 50 8.08 10.43 4.71
CA LYS A 50 9.47 9.99 4.51
C LYS A 50 9.64 8.53 4.87
N GLU A 51 9.07 8.12 5.99
CA GLU A 51 9.20 6.77 6.53
C GLU A 51 7.88 6.37 7.19
N LEU A 52 7.48 5.12 7.02
CA LEU A 52 6.31 4.55 7.67
C LEU A 52 6.65 3.16 8.21
N ASN A 53 6.53 3.00 9.52
CA ASN A 53 6.71 1.74 10.21
C ASN A 53 5.36 1.23 10.70
N THR A 54 5.04 -0.03 10.42
CA THR A 54 3.84 -0.69 10.93
C THR A 54 4.22 -1.98 11.64
N MET A 55 3.61 -2.22 12.79
CA MET A 55 3.73 -3.47 13.53
C MET A 55 2.34 -4.01 13.83
N VAL A 56 2.19 -5.33 13.75
CA VAL A 56 1.00 -6.06 14.20
C VAL A 56 1.43 -7.07 15.25
N TYR A 57 0.72 -7.05 16.37
CA TYR A 57 0.94 -7.88 17.52
C TYR A 57 -0.19 -8.89 17.69
N ASN A 58 0.19 -10.07 18.14
CA ASN A 58 -0.71 -11.04 18.76
C ASN A 58 -1.15 -10.55 20.15
N ASP A 59 -2.15 -11.22 20.73
CA ASP A 59 -2.65 -10.93 22.08
C ASP A 59 -1.57 -11.11 23.16
N ASP A 60 -0.61 -12.02 22.93
CA ASP A 60 0.56 -12.26 23.79
C ASP A 60 1.72 -11.27 23.57
N GLU A 61 1.46 -10.17 22.85
CA GLU A 61 2.42 -9.12 22.47
C GLU A 61 3.55 -9.58 21.54
N THR A 62 3.54 -10.82 21.05
CA THR A 62 4.50 -11.24 20.02
C THR A 62 4.18 -10.58 18.68
N ILE A 63 5.22 -10.17 17.95
CA ILE A 63 5.07 -9.55 16.64
C ILE A 63 4.69 -10.61 15.60
N ASN A 64 3.55 -10.41 14.95
CA ASN A 64 3.07 -11.23 13.83
C ASN A 64 3.45 -10.64 12.47
N TYR A 65 3.43 -9.32 12.33
CA TYR A 65 3.82 -8.62 11.10
C TYR A 65 4.58 -7.34 11.44
N GLN A 66 5.59 -7.03 10.63
CA GLN A 66 6.30 -5.76 10.67
C GLN A 66 6.58 -5.30 9.25
N SER A 67 6.40 -4.01 8.97
CA SER A 67 6.86 -3.40 7.72
C SER A 67 7.48 -2.03 7.93
N THR A 68 8.34 -1.67 6.97
CA THR A 68 9.01 -0.38 6.86
C THR A 68 8.97 0.07 5.41
N LEU A 69 8.38 1.23 5.15
CA LEU A 69 8.35 1.89 3.85
C LEU A 69 9.17 3.18 3.94
N ASN A 70 10.16 3.32 3.08
CA ASN A 70 10.96 4.54 2.94
C ASN A 70 10.66 5.20 1.58
N ILE A 71 10.35 6.49 1.62
CA ILE A 71 10.06 7.32 0.45
C ILE A 71 11.15 8.38 0.31
N GLY A 72 11.75 8.48 -0.86
CA GLY A 72 12.74 9.50 -1.19
C GLY A 72 12.12 10.89 -1.31
N ARG A 73 12.97 11.92 -1.30
CA ARG A 73 12.52 13.32 -1.47
C ARG A 73 11.87 13.60 -2.82
N ASP A 74 12.10 12.74 -3.81
CA ASP A 74 11.45 12.78 -5.11
C ASP A 74 10.06 12.13 -5.11
N GLY A 75 9.58 11.63 -3.97
CA GLY A 75 8.27 11.02 -3.79
C GLY A 75 8.20 9.54 -4.19
N CYS A 76 9.31 8.97 -4.68
CA CYS A 76 9.41 7.57 -5.07
C CYS A 76 9.81 6.69 -3.88
N VAL A 77 9.44 5.40 -3.92
CA VAL A 77 9.89 4.43 -2.91
C VAL A 77 11.40 4.24 -3.03
N ASP A 78 12.13 4.48 -1.94
CA ASP A 78 13.56 4.17 -1.84
C ASP A 78 13.79 2.74 -1.37
N SER A 79 12.95 2.25 -0.46
CA SER A 79 12.96 0.85 -0.05
C SER A 79 11.65 0.46 0.61
N PHE A 80 11.36 -0.84 0.58
CA PHE A 80 10.28 -1.43 1.33
C PHE A 80 10.71 -2.78 1.87
N SER A 81 10.29 -3.06 3.10
CA SER A 81 10.46 -4.38 3.69
C SER A 81 9.25 -4.76 4.51
N PHE A 82 8.90 -6.04 4.51
CA PHE A 82 8.04 -6.60 5.54
C PHE A 82 8.51 -7.99 5.96
N SER A 83 8.11 -8.39 7.15
CA SER A 83 8.20 -9.75 7.64
C SER A 83 6.89 -10.12 8.31
N GLN A 84 6.37 -11.30 7.98
CA GLN A 84 5.18 -11.88 8.55
C GLN A 84 5.51 -13.27 9.06
N LYS A 85 5.15 -13.55 10.31
CA LYS A 85 5.21 -14.88 10.88
C LYS A 85 3.92 -15.63 10.60
N LYS A 86 4.04 -16.92 10.37
CA LYS A 86 2.91 -17.83 10.34
C LYS A 86 2.10 -17.71 11.62
N ASP A 87 0.81 -17.45 11.46
CA ASP A 87 -0.20 -17.60 12.49
C ASP A 87 -0.83 -18.99 12.33
N GLU A 88 -0.79 -19.81 13.38
CA GLU A 88 -1.25 -21.20 13.35
C GLU A 88 -2.77 -21.36 13.18
N HIS A 89 -3.53 -20.29 13.46
CA HIS A 89 -4.98 -20.27 13.36
C HIS A 89 -5.48 -19.66 12.05
N LEU A 90 -4.59 -18.98 11.32
CA LEU A 90 -4.87 -18.44 9.99
C LEU A 90 -4.21 -19.33 8.94
N ASN A 91 -4.79 -19.36 7.73
CA ASN A 91 -4.14 -19.99 6.59
C ASN A 91 -3.02 -19.08 6.04
N SER A 92 -2.03 -18.80 6.89
CA SER A 92 -0.88 -17.93 6.61
C SER A 92 0.40 -18.76 6.57
N ILE A 93 1.43 -18.18 5.95
CA ILE A 93 2.79 -18.74 5.88
C ILE A 93 3.78 -17.72 6.40
N ASP A 94 4.97 -18.19 6.80
CA ASP A 94 6.09 -17.27 6.99
C ASP A 94 6.39 -16.60 5.65
N ASN A 95 6.45 -15.27 5.66
CA ASN A 95 6.67 -14.50 4.45
C ASN A 95 7.50 -13.26 4.77
N TRP A 96 8.24 -12.80 3.77
CA TRP A 96 9.03 -11.59 3.89
C TRP A 96 9.31 -11.04 2.50
N LEU A 97 9.59 -9.74 2.45
CA LEU A 97 10.06 -9.05 1.26
C LEU A 97 11.08 -8.01 1.70
N LEU A 98 12.14 -7.86 0.92
CA LEU A 98 13.08 -6.77 1.03
C LEU A 98 13.40 -6.28 -0.37
N VAL A 99 13.09 -5.02 -0.65
CA VAL A 99 13.43 -4.38 -1.92
C VAL A 99 14.01 -2.99 -1.71
N LYS A 100 14.95 -2.61 -2.57
CA LYS A 100 15.60 -1.28 -2.57
C LYS A 100 15.59 -0.71 -3.97
N ARG A 101 15.56 0.62 -4.06
CA ARG A 101 15.53 1.31 -5.33
C ARG A 101 16.89 1.24 -6.03
N GLU A 102 16.85 0.78 -7.27
CA GLU A 102 17.96 0.79 -8.21
C GLU A 102 17.47 1.45 -9.50
N LYS A 103 17.84 2.72 -9.70
CA LYS A 103 17.36 3.56 -10.82
C LYS A 103 15.82 3.61 -10.84
N ASN A 104 15.21 3.01 -11.87
CA ASN A 104 13.77 2.97 -12.11
C ASN A 104 13.15 1.62 -11.72
N LYS A 105 13.76 0.93 -10.75
CA LYS A 105 13.28 -0.37 -10.26
C LYS A 105 13.39 -0.44 -8.73
N LEU A 106 12.55 -1.27 -8.11
CA LEU A 106 12.82 -1.82 -6.78
C LEU A 106 13.32 -3.26 -6.96
N VAL A 107 14.49 -3.56 -6.43
CA VAL A 107 15.16 -4.87 -6.61
C VAL A 107 15.44 -5.47 -5.23
N GLY A 108 15.25 -6.77 -5.11
CA GLY A 108 15.60 -7.52 -3.92
C GLY A 108 15.06 -8.95 -3.96
N SER A 109 14.50 -9.42 -2.85
CA SER A 109 14.03 -10.80 -2.72
C SER A 109 12.84 -10.94 -1.78
N ASP A 110 12.09 -12.03 -1.95
CA ASP A 110 11.11 -12.54 -1.01
C ASP A 110 11.45 -13.98 -0.60
N ALA A 111 10.54 -14.63 0.15
CA ALA A 111 10.70 -16.00 0.61
C ALA A 111 10.93 -17.05 -0.49
N ASN A 112 10.58 -16.75 -1.75
CA ASN A 112 10.67 -17.68 -2.87
C ASN A 112 11.81 -17.35 -3.84
N GLY A 113 12.41 -16.16 -3.77
CA GLY A 113 13.55 -15.80 -4.61
C GLY A 113 13.64 -14.31 -4.93
N PRO A 114 14.33 -13.96 -6.04
CA PRO A 114 14.47 -12.57 -6.47
C PRO A 114 13.13 -11.93 -6.82
N VAL A 115 13.00 -10.65 -6.48
CA VAL A 115 11.85 -9.80 -6.82
C VAL A 115 12.34 -8.54 -7.50
N GLU A 116 11.67 -8.17 -8.59
CA GLU A 116 11.89 -6.91 -9.29
C GLU A 116 10.55 -6.19 -9.49
N MET A 117 10.51 -4.89 -9.22
CA MET A 117 9.35 -4.06 -9.48
C MET A 117 9.74 -2.87 -10.37
N GLU A 118 9.07 -2.69 -11.49
CA GLU A 118 9.33 -1.57 -12.40
C GLU A 118 8.67 -0.29 -11.86
N VAL A 119 9.44 0.79 -11.76
CA VAL A 119 9.00 2.10 -11.28
C VAL A 119 8.92 3.05 -12.46
N ALA A 120 7.73 3.61 -12.71
CA ALA A 120 7.53 4.62 -13.74
C ALA A 120 8.09 5.99 -13.32
N ALA A 121 8.19 6.92 -14.27
CA ALA A 121 8.70 8.27 -14.02
C ALA A 121 7.87 9.05 -12.98
N ASN A 122 6.58 8.72 -12.82
CA ASN A 122 5.69 9.27 -11.81
C ASN A 122 5.67 8.45 -10.50
N CYS A 123 6.71 7.65 -10.26
CA CYS A 123 6.90 6.81 -9.08
C CYS A 123 5.93 5.62 -8.92
N LEU A 124 4.95 5.43 -9.81
CA LEU A 124 4.05 4.27 -9.75
C LEU A 124 4.79 2.95 -10.03
N ILE A 125 4.43 1.89 -9.29
CA ILE A 125 4.94 0.54 -9.53
C ILE A 125 4.15 -0.11 -10.67
N VAL A 126 4.65 -0.10 -11.90
CA VAL A 126 3.87 -0.57 -13.05
C VAL A 126 3.84 -2.09 -13.18
N SER A 127 4.82 -2.79 -12.60
CA SER A 127 4.84 -4.25 -12.58
C SER A 127 5.65 -4.81 -11.42
N ARG A 128 5.39 -6.09 -11.10
CA ARG A 128 6.19 -6.91 -10.17
C ARG A 128 6.49 -8.24 -10.85
N ALA A 129 7.76 -8.63 -10.88
CA ALA A 129 8.21 -9.95 -11.32
C ALA A 129 8.84 -10.70 -10.14
N ASP A 130 8.44 -11.95 -9.96
CA ASP A 130 8.98 -12.88 -8.96
C ASP A 130 8.95 -14.32 -9.50
N SER A 131 9.17 -15.31 -8.62
CA SER A 131 9.19 -16.73 -8.98
C SER A 131 7.89 -17.24 -9.60
N ASN A 132 6.77 -16.53 -9.38
CA ASN A 132 5.45 -16.91 -9.90
C ASN A 132 5.12 -16.24 -11.24
N GLY A 133 6.03 -15.42 -11.78
CA GLY A 133 5.85 -14.69 -13.04
C GLY A 133 5.80 -13.18 -12.84
N LYS A 134 5.25 -12.48 -13.83
CA LYS A 134 5.14 -11.01 -13.83
C LYS A 134 3.68 -10.57 -13.74
N LEU A 135 3.38 -9.72 -12.78
CA LEU A 135 2.12 -8.99 -12.64
C LEU A 135 2.27 -7.57 -13.19
N ILE A 136 1.25 -7.09 -13.90
CA ILE A 136 1.15 -5.73 -14.43
C ILE A 136 0.02 -5.03 -13.69
N TYR A 137 0.30 -3.89 -13.06
CA TYR A 137 -0.69 -3.15 -12.27
C TYR A 137 -1.51 -2.19 -13.14
N GLN A 138 -2.80 -2.07 -12.83
CA GLN A 138 -3.75 -1.19 -13.49
C GLN A 138 -4.15 -0.06 -12.54
N TYR A 139 -4.26 1.16 -13.06
CA TYR A 139 -4.46 2.37 -12.27
C TYR A 139 -5.69 3.16 -12.71
N ASN A 140 -6.30 3.89 -11.76
CA ASN A 140 -7.21 4.97 -12.08
C ASN A 140 -6.45 6.30 -12.31
N ASN A 141 -7.18 7.38 -12.61
CA ASN A 141 -6.60 8.70 -12.87
C ASN A 141 -5.91 9.33 -11.65
N ASP A 142 -6.23 8.87 -10.44
CA ASP A 142 -5.58 9.33 -9.20
C ASP A 142 -4.28 8.55 -8.91
N GLY A 143 -3.88 7.61 -9.76
CA GLY A 143 -2.71 6.77 -9.55
C GLY A 143 -2.93 5.66 -8.51
N ILE A 144 -4.18 5.30 -8.22
CA ILE A 144 -4.54 4.22 -7.28
C ILE A 144 -4.74 2.91 -8.03
N ILE A 145 -4.24 1.79 -7.48
CA ILE A 145 -4.34 0.46 -8.08
C ILE A 145 -5.81 0.01 -8.11
N ILE A 146 -6.34 -0.24 -9.30
CA ILE A 146 -7.69 -0.80 -9.51
C ILE A 146 -7.67 -2.29 -9.86
N GLY A 147 -6.49 -2.89 -9.96
CA GLY A 147 -6.33 -4.31 -10.26
C GLY A 147 -4.95 -4.64 -10.83
N SER A 148 -4.79 -5.88 -11.23
CA SER A 148 -3.61 -6.34 -11.94
C SER A 148 -3.93 -7.47 -12.92
N MET A 149 -3.03 -7.67 -13.87
CA MET A 149 -3.06 -8.77 -14.82
C MET A 149 -1.77 -9.58 -14.76
N ASN A 150 -1.84 -10.87 -15.01
CA ASN A 150 -0.66 -11.64 -15.35
C ASN A 150 -0.09 -11.13 -16.68
N ALA A 151 1.24 -11.09 -16.80
CA ALA A 151 1.90 -10.74 -18.04
C ALA A 151 1.71 -11.84 -19.09
N GLU A 152 1.82 -13.11 -18.66
CA GLU A 152 1.64 -14.29 -19.51
C GLU A 152 0.97 -15.45 -18.76
N PRO A 153 -0.16 -16.00 -19.26
CA PRO A 153 -1.03 -15.37 -20.25
C PRO A 153 -1.65 -14.08 -19.70
N ARG A 154 -2.02 -13.14 -20.58
CA ARG A 154 -2.67 -11.87 -20.20
C ARG A 154 -4.09 -12.05 -19.66
N VAL A 155 -4.20 -12.49 -18.42
CA VAL A 155 -5.48 -12.71 -17.72
C VAL A 155 -5.57 -11.82 -16.48
N GLN A 156 -6.79 -11.41 -16.13
CA GLN A 156 -7.04 -10.63 -14.92
C GLN A 156 -6.62 -11.45 -13.69
N TYR A 157 -5.81 -10.85 -12.82
CA TYR A 157 -5.40 -11.45 -11.55
C TYR A 157 -6.16 -10.86 -10.38
N SER A 158 -6.33 -9.54 -10.33
CA SER A 158 -7.08 -8.88 -9.26
C SER A 158 -7.88 -7.68 -9.73
N LYS A 159 -8.95 -7.31 -9.01
CA LYS A 159 -9.75 -6.11 -9.29
C LYS A 159 -10.21 -5.47 -7.99
N ASN A 160 -10.07 -4.15 -7.90
CA ASN A 160 -10.40 -3.35 -6.73
C ASN A 160 -11.50 -2.34 -7.09
N THR A 161 -12.46 -2.14 -6.20
CA THR A 161 -13.45 -1.06 -6.29
C THR A 161 -13.35 -0.14 -5.08
N TYR A 162 -13.79 1.10 -5.25
CA TYR A 162 -13.66 2.15 -4.25
C TYR A 162 -14.98 2.90 -4.09
N ASN A 163 -15.29 3.29 -2.86
CA ASN A 163 -16.45 4.13 -2.58
C ASN A 163 -16.21 5.59 -3.03
N LYS A 164 -17.25 6.42 -2.87
CA LYS A 164 -17.20 7.86 -3.16
C LYS A 164 -16.11 8.64 -2.41
N ASN A 165 -15.61 8.11 -1.29
CA ASN A 165 -14.55 8.69 -0.46
C ASN A 165 -13.17 8.12 -0.83
N LYS A 166 -13.05 7.38 -1.95
CA LYS A 166 -11.83 6.72 -2.42
C LYS A 166 -11.28 5.65 -1.46
N LEU A 167 -12.10 5.09 -0.58
CA LEU A 167 -11.72 3.96 0.27
C LEU A 167 -12.08 2.63 -0.42
N PRO A 168 -11.26 1.57 -0.30
CA PRO A 168 -11.55 0.28 -0.93
C PRO A 168 -12.88 -0.30 -0.44
N GLU A 169 -13.74 -0.78 -1.34
CA GLU A 169 -14.98 -1.48 -1.00
C GLU A 169 -14.87 -2.98 -1.26
N THR A 170 -14.28 -3.34 -2.41
CA THR A 170 -14.05 -4.75 -2.75
C THR A 170 -12.67 -4.95 -3.35
N ILE A 171 -12.06 -6.08 -3.02
CA ILE A 171 -10.83 -6.58 -3.63
C ILE A 171 -11.10 -8.02 -4.05
N LYS A 172 -10.95 -8.31 -5.34
CA LYS A 172 -11.22 -9.64 -5.92
C LYS A 172 -9.95 -10.20 -6.49
N TYR A 173 -9.71 -11.48 -6.27
CA TYR A 173 -8.64 -12.23 -6.92
C TYR A 173 -9.22 -13.35 -7.77
N TYR A 174 -8.67 -13.51 -8.96
CA TYR A 174 -9.15 -14.40 -10.00
C TYR A 174 -8.14 -15.51 -10.27
N LYS A 175 -8.66 -16.72 -10.48
CA LYS A 175 -7.93 -17.88 -10.96
C LYS A 175 -8.83 -18.59 -11.94
N ASP A 176 -8.34 -18.83 -13.16
CA ASP A 176 -9.12 -19.48 -14.23
C ASP A 176 -10.49 -18.80 -14.47
N ASN A 177 -10.50 -17.46 -14.42
CA ASN A 177 -11.70 -16.60 -14.52
C ASN A 177 -12.75 -16.78 -13.40
N VAL A 178 -12.41 -17.51 -12.33
CA VAL A 178 -13.25 -17.66 -11.13
C VAL A 178 -12.70 -16.76 -10.03
N VAL A 179 -13.60 -16.06 -9.32
CA VAL A 179 -13.23 -15.32 -8.09
C VAL A 179 -12.91 -16.35 -7.01
N PHE A 180 -11.62 -16.55 -6.73
CA PHE A 180 -11.19 -17.51 -5.71
C PHE A 180 -11.10 -16.86 -4.32
N SER A 181 -10.85 -15.55 -4.27
CA SER A 181 -10.83 -14.77 -3.03
C SER A 181 -11.51 -13.41 -3.25
N GLU A 182 -12.32 -12.99 -2.29
CA GLU A 182 -12.99 -11.69 -2.28
C GLU A 182 -12.92 -11.09 -0.88
N THR A 183 -12.43 -9.86 -0.79
CA THR A 183 -12.48 -9.04 0.41
C THR A 183 -13.54 -7.97 0.21
N ILE A 184 -14.43 -7.82 1.19
CA ILE A 184 -15.49 -6.80 1.23
C ILE A 184 -15.23 -5.93 2.46
N LEU A 185 -15.17 -4.62 2.27
CA LEU A 185 -14.92 -3.66 3.34
C LEU A 185 -16.14 -2.75 3.54
N SER A 186 -16.48 -2.53 4.80
CA SER A 186 -17.56 -1.63 5.23
C SER A 186 -17.04 -0.67 6.28
N TYR A 187 -17.39 0.60 6.15
CA TYR A 187 -16.88 1.68 7.01
C TYR A 187 -18.00 2.26 7.86
N GLY A 188 -17.65 2.85 9.00
CA GLY A 188 -18.57 3.66 9.78
C GLY A 188 -19.03 4.92 9.04
N ASN A 189 -20.08 5.56 9.56
CA ASN A 189 -20.58 6.84 9.02
C ASN A 189 -19.60 8.01 9.23
N ASP A 190 -18.69 7.88 10.19
CA ASP A 190 -17.68 8.89 10.49
C ASP A 190 -16.49 8.74 9.52
N ILE A 191 -16.50 9.57 8.47
CA ILE A 191 -15.45 9.59 7.44
C ILE A 191 -14.08 10.03 7.98
N THR A 192 -14.03 10.62 9.19
CA THR A 192 -12.76 10.99 9.83
C THR A 192 -12.06 9.78 10.40
N LYS A 193 -12.75 8.65 10.54
CA LYS A 193 -12.22 7.38 11.06
C LYS A 193 -12.24 6.27 10.00
N PRO A 194 -11.46 6.40 8.90
CA PRO A 194 -11.53 5.48 7.77
C PRO A 194 -11.02 4.07 8.07
N PHE A 195 -10.36 3.83 9.21
CA PHE A 195 -9.85 2.52 9.62
C PHE A 195 -10.66 1.87 10.75
N ASP A 196 -11.75 2.53 11.15
CA ASP A 196 -12.81 1.93 11.95
C ASP A 196 -13.77 1.21 10.99
N LEU A 197 -13.42 -0.02 10.65
CA LEU A 197 -14.04 -0.77 9.57
C LEU A 197 -14.37 -2.20 9.98
N GLN A 198 -15.29 -2.78 9.20
CA GLN A 198 -15.53 -4.21 9.16
C GLN A 198 -15.05 -4.75 7.82
N MET A 199 -14.41 -5.92 7.86
CA MET A 199 -13.95 -6.64 6.67
C MET A 199 -14.49 -8.05 6.70
N GLU A 200 -14.94 -8.54 5.54
CA GLU A 200 -15.27 -9.94 5.30
C GLU A 200 -14.39 -10.47 4.18
N ILE A 201 -13.70 -11.59 4.43
CA ILE A 201 -12.92 -12.30 3.41
C ILE A 201 -13.61 -13.62 3.09
N LYS A 202 -13.86 -13.84 1.80
CA LYS A 202 -14.47 -15.05 1.25
C LYS A 202 -13.48 -15.80 0.40
N ALA A 203 -13.42 -17.11 0.55
CA ALA A 203 -12.76 -18.02 -0.38
C ALA A 203 -13.80 -18.85 -1.11
N LEU A 204 -13.79 -18.82 -2.45
CA LEU A 204 -14.77 -19.51 -3.30
C LEU A 204 -16.24 -19.22 -2.88
N GLY A 205 -16.50 -17.96 -2.49
CA GLY A 205 -17.82 -17.50 -2.05
C GLY A 205 -18.20 -17.83 -0.60
N LEU A 206 -17.38 -18.60 0.13
CA LEU A 206 -17.61 -18.92 1.53
C LEU A 206 -16.83 -17.98 2.45
N PRO A 207 -17.47 -17.35 3.46
CA PRO A 207 -16.77 -16.52 4.43
C PRO A 207 -15.77 -17.37 5.24
N ILE A 208 -14.51 -16.93 5.27
CA ILE A 208 -13.44 -17.61 6.01
C ILE A 208 -12.87 -16.74 7.14
N LEU A 209 -13.00 -15.42 7.04
CA LEU A 209 -12.48 -14.47 8.03
C LEU A 209 -13.34 -13.22 8.08
N PHE A 210 -13.63 -12.75 9.28
CA PHE A 210 -14.17 -11.41 9.54
C PHE A 210 -13.17 -10.61 10.36
N VAL A 211 -13.08 -9.32 10.10
CA VAL A 211 -12.27 -8.37 10.89
C VAL A 211 -13.18 -7.25 11.36
N ASP A 212 -13.11 -6.94 12.66
CA ASP A 212 -13.68 -5.72 13.23
C ASP A 212 -12.52 -4.89 13.78
N SER A 213 -12.32 -3.67 13.26
CA SER A 213 -11.21 -2.79 13.59
C SER A 213 -11.70 -1.49 14.21
N LYS A 214 -10.98 -1.04 15.25
CA LYS A 214 -11.15 0.26 15.90
C LYS A 214 -9.79 0.90 16.14
N CYS A 215 -9.66 2.16 15.75
CA CYS A 215 -8.38 2.87 15.84
C CYS A 215 -8.46 4.11 16.73
N ASP A 216 -7.31 4.41 17.34
CA ASP A 216 -7.02 5.70 17.94
C ASP A 216 -6.32 6.58 16.89
N TYR A 217 -6.76 7.83 16.81
CA TYR A 217 -6.27 8.79 15.82
C TYR A 217 -5.50 9.90 16.53
N ASP A 218 -4.36 10.31 15.96
CA ASP A 218 -3.59 11.43 16.48
C ASP A 218 -4.16 12.78 16.01
N LYS A 219 -3.49 13.88 16.37
CA LYS A 219 -3.89 15.24 15.95
C LYS A 219 -3.80 15.49 14.45
N GLN A 220 -3.12 14.62 13.70
CA GLN A 220 -3.00 14.66 12.25
C GLN A 220 -3.95 13.67 11.58
N ASN A 221 -4.88 13.07 12.35
CA ASN A 221 -5.83 12.08 11.92
C ASN A 221 -5.18 10.78 11.39
N ILE A 222 -4.02 10.43 11.95
CA ILE A 222 -3.30 9.18 11.66
C ILE A 222 -3.79 8.11 12.64
N ALA A 223 -4.24 6.98 12.10
CA ALA A 223 -4.56 5.79 12.88
C ALA A 223 -3.28 5.12 13.40
N HIS A 224 -2.71 5.68 14.47
CA HIS A 224 -1.42 5.29 15.02
C HIS A 224 -1.49 4.03 15.89
N ARG A 225 -2.69 3.66 16.35
CA ARG A 225 -2.95 2.40 17.06
C ARG A 225 -4.31 1.87 16.65
N CYS A 226 -4.40 0.59 16.30
CA CYS A 226 -5.67 -0.08 16.07
C CYS A 226 -5.76 -1.37 16.87
N ASN A 227 -6.93 -1.67 17.41
CA ASN A 227 -7.25 -2.98 17.94
C ASN A 227 -8.26 -3.62 16.99
N PHE A 228 -8.04 -4.89 16.65
CA PHE A 228 -8.95 -5.60 15.78
C PHE A 228 -9.14 -7.05 16.21
N ILE A 229 -10.33 -7.58 15.94
CA ILE A 229 -10.69 -8.96 16.23
C ILE A 229 -10.84 -9.71 14.92
N LEU A 230 -9.97 -10.68 14.71
CA LEU A 230 -10.08 -11.63 13.61
C LEU A 230 -11.02 -12.76 14.04
N THR A 231 -12.15 -12.92 13.36
CA THR A 231 -13.06 -14.06 13.56
C THR A 231 -12.87 -15.07 12.42
N VAL A 232 -12.11 -16.13 12.69
CA VAL A 232 -11.83 -17.21 11.73
C VAL A 232 -13.00 -18.18 11.73
N VAL A 233 -13.49 -18.51 10.53
CA VAL A 233 -14.54 -19.52 10.32
C VAL A 233 -13.90 -20.78 9.76
N SER A 234 -13.93 -21.86 10.54
CA SER A 234 -13.40 -23.15 10.12
C SER A 234 -14.29 -24.28 10.62
N ASN A 235 -14.76 -25.14 9.70
CA ASN A 235 -15.63 -26.29 9.99
C ASN A 235 -16.86 -25.94 10.86
N GLY A 236 -17.48 -24.79 10.60
CA GLY A 236 -18.65 -24.31 11.35
C GLY A 236 -18.35 -23.77 12.75
N LYS A 237 -17.08 -23.75 13.17
CA LYS A 237 -16.63 -23.11 14.41
C LYS A 237 -16.07 -21.73 14.12
N MET A 238 -16.30 -20.81 15.05
CA MET A 238 -15.74 -19.47 15.04
C MET A 238 -14.67 -19.35 16.12
N MET A 239 -13.49 -18.87 15.74
CA MET A 239 -12.40 -18.55 16.66
C MET A 239 -12.12 -17.05 16.58
N LYS A 240 -11.99 -16.40 17.73
CA LYS A 240 -11.66 -14.97 17.80
C LYS A 240 -10.19 -14.82 18.20
N LEU A 241 -9.45 -14.04 17.41
CA LEU A 241 -8.05 -13.73 17.65
C LEU A 241 -7.93 -12.20 17.77
N PRO A 242 -7.82 -11.68 19.01
CA PRO A 242 -7.49 -10.28 19.21
C PRO A 242 -6.10 -9.99 18.65
N LYS A 243 -5.98 -8.85 17.98
CA LYS A 243 -4.72 -8.32 17.46
C LYS A 243 -4.68 -6.82 17.73
N ARG A 244 -3.47 -6.28 17.70
CA ARG A 244 -3.24 -4.84 17.76
C ARG A 244 -2.24 -4.44 16.70
N SER A 245 -2.40 -3.27 16.10
CA SER A 245 -1.35 -2.66 15.29
C SER A 245 -0.92 -1.30 15.84
N THR A 246 0.31 -0.93 15.49
CA THR A 246 0.83 0.42 15.66
C THR A 246 1.40 0.90 14.33
N THR A 247 1.24 2.18 14.06
CA THR A 247 1.75 2.84 12.86
C THR A 247 2.46 4.13 13.26
N GLU A 248 3.73 4.24 12.86
CA GLU A 248 4.58 5.40 13.11
C GLU A 248 5.04 5.99 11.79
N ALA A 249 4.80 7.28 11.60
CA ALA A 249 5.16 8.00 10.37
C ALA A 249 6.14 9.13 10.67
N VAL A 250 7.19 9.23 9.85
CA VAL A 250 8.09 10.38 9.80
C VAL A 250 7.78 11.14 8.52
N PHE A 251 7.68 12.46 8.63
CA PHE A 251 7.39 13.37 7.52
C PHE A 251 8.61 14.22 7.16
N TYR A 252 8.62 14.75 5.94
CA TYR A 252 9.61 15.71 5.46
C TYR A 252 9.42 17.13 5.99
#